data_AF-A0A382R3K0-F1
#
_entry.id   AF-A0A382R3K0-F1
#
_cell.length_a   1.000
_cell.length_b   1.000
_cell.length_c   1.000
_cell.angle_alpha   90.00
_cell.angle_beta   90.00
_cell.angle_gamma   90.00
#
_symmetry.space_group_name_H-M   'P 1'
#
loop_
_entity.id
_entity.type
_entity.pdbx_description
1 polymer ?
#
loop_
_entity_poly.entity_id
_entity_poly.type
_entity_poly.pdbx_seq_one_letter_code
_entity_poly.pdbx_strand_id
1 'polypeptide(L)'
;MCRTIIGQQISTKAADSIWSKFEIKCKKKIVPETVLKLTSSSLKSAGLSRQKITYLKNIAKSFKNKSFNIRDLKKMDDDLAIDYITKLKGLGIWSAQMFLMFNLNRPDIFPTK
;
A
#
# COMPACT_ATOMS: atom_id res chain seq x y z
N MET A 1 -3.47 2.04 0.25
CA MET A 1 -2.29 1.15 0.47
C MET A 1 -1.16 1.40 -0.52
N CYS A 2 -1.34 1.24 -1.84
CA CYS A 2 -0.21 1.41 -2.80
C CYS A 2 0.41 2.81 -2.72
N ARG A 3 -0.39 3.87 -2.60
CA ARG A 3 0.10 5.26 -2.47
C ARG A 3 0.95 5.46 -1.21
N THR A 4 0.59 4.83 -0.09
CA THR A 4 1.36 4.83 1.16
C THR A 4 2.77 4.29 0.94
N ILE A 5 2.93 3.13 0.29
CA ILE A 5 4.24 2.55 -0.01
C ILE A 5 5.03 3.43 -0.99
N ILE A 6 4.37 3.96 -2.01
CA ILE A 6 5.02 4.79 -3.02
C ILE A 6 5.60 6.05 -2.39
N GLY A 7 4.88 6.68 -1.46
CA GLY A 7 5.30 7.90 -0.77
C GLY A 7 6.34 7.72 0.35
N GLN A 8 6.69 6.49 0.76
CA GLN A 8 7.66 6.28 1.83
C GLN A 8 9.03 6.91 1.50
N GLN A 9 9.60 7.65 2.46
CA GLN A 9 10.96 8.23 2.43
C GLN A 9 11.25 9.19 1.26
N ILE A 10 10.22 9.85 0.70
CA ILE A 10 10.38 10.83 -0.39
C ILE A 10 9.46 12.03 -0.18
N SER A 11 9.73 13.13 -0.88
CA SER A 11 8.85 14.30 -0.87
C SER A 11 7.49 13.99 -1.50
N THR A 12 6.47 14.76 -1.11
CA THR A 12 5.11 14.67 -1.69
C THR A 12 5.13 14.82 -3.20
N LYS A 13 5.86 15.82 -3.72
CA LYS A 13 6.03 16.06 -5.17
C LYS A 13 6.65 14.87 -5.89
N ALA A 14 7.66 14.22 -5.30
CA ALA A 14 8.26 13.02 -5.87
C ALA A 14 7.27 11.84 -5.85
N ALA A 15 6.55 11.66 -4.74
CA ALA A 15 5.52 10.63 -4.60
C ALA A 15 4.42 10.78 -5.66
N ASP A 16 3.94 12.00 -5.90
CA ASP A 16 2.89 12.29 -6.89
C ASP A 16 3.35 12.04 -8.33
N SER A 17 4.60 12.35 -8.64
CA SER A 17 5.22 12.05 -9.94
C SER A 17 5.30 10.54 -10.20
N ILE A 18 5.78 9.78 -9.19
CA ILE A 18 5.86 8.31 -9.29
C ILE A 18 4.45 7.70 -9.35
N TRP A 19 3.52 8.21 -8.54
CA TRP A 19 2.12 7.76 -8.51
C TRP A 19 1.45 7.91 -9.88
N SER A 20 1.57 9.08 -10.50
CA SER A 20 1.00 9.35 -11.83
C SER A 20 1.52 8.36 -12.88
N LYS A 21 2.84 8.09 -12.89
CA LYS A 21 3.45 7.11 -13.80
C LYS A 21 2.97 5.69 -13.50
N PHE A 22 2.90 5.31 -12.24
CA PHE A 22 2.42 3.99 -11.81
C PHE A 22 0.95 3.75 -12.20
N GLU A 23 0.09 4.74 -12.03
CA GLU A 23 -1.32 4.68 -12.41
C GLU A 23 -1.50 4.49 -13.92
N ILE A 24 -0.71 5.20 -14.73
CA ILE A 24 -0.67 5.01 -16.19
C ILE A 24 -0.25 3.58 -16.54
N LYS A 25 0.79 3.03 -15.91
CA LYS A 25 1.18 1.63 -16.11
C LYS A 25 0.07 0.65 -15.72
N CYS A 26 -0.74 0.99 -14.72
CA CYS A 26 -1.91 0.22 -14.32
C CYS A 26 -3.18 0.50 -15.16
N LYS A 27 -3.07 1.24 -16.28
CA LYS A 27 -4.23 1.65 -17.11
C LYS A 27 -5.33 2.35 -16.29
N LYS A 28 -4.96 3.14 -15.28
CA LYS A 28 -5.86 3.79 -14.32
C LYS A 28 -6.75 2.84 -13.50
N LYS A 29 -6.47 1.53 -13.51
CA LYS A 29 -7.20 0.52 -12.74
C LYS A 29 -6.23 -0.27 -11.86
N ILE A 30 -6.03 0.22 -10.64
CA ILE A 30 -5.12 -0.37 -9.66
C ILE A 30 -5.84 -1.52 -8.93
N VAL A 31 -5.88 -2.67 -9.59
CA VAL A 31 -6.39 -3.93 -9.02
C VAL A 31 -5.27 -4.96 -8.90
N PRO A 32 -5.39 -5.93 -7.97
CA PRO A 32 -4.35 -6.93 -7.72
C PRO A 32 -3.81 -7.61 -8.99
N GLU A 33 -4.70 -8.00 -9.89
CA GLU A 33 -4.37 -8.65 -11.15
C GLU A 33 -3.51 -7.78 -12.07
N THR A 34 -3.84 -6.49 -12.18
CA THR A 34 -3.08 -5.53 -13.00
C THR A 34 -1.69 -5.36 -12.43
N VAL A 35 -1.56 -5.17 -11.11
CA VAL A 35 -0.27 -4.96 -10.45
C VAL A 35 0.63 -6.19 -10.58
N LEU A 36 0.05 -7.40 -10.45
CA LEU A 36 0.81 -8.66 -10.60
C LEU A 36 1.25 -8.93 -12.04
N LYS A 37 0.49 -8.48 -13.05
CA LYS A 37 0.85 -8.60 -14.47
C LYS A 37 2.01 -7.68 -14.87
N LEU A 38 2.25 -6.59 -14.13
CA LEU A 38 3.34 -5.67 -14.43
C LEU A 38 4.72 -6.28 -14.13
N THR A 39 5.62 -6.17 -15.10
CA THR A 39 7.01 -6.60 -14.92
C THR A 39 7.75 -5.66 -13.98
N SER A 40 8.75 -6.18 -13.28
CA SER A 40 9.57 -5.36 -12.36
C SER A 40 10.31 -4.25 -13.13
N SER A 41 10.69 -4.49 -14.39
CA SER A 41 11.26 -3.46 -15.28
C SER A 41 10.28 -2.32 -15.54
N SER A 42 9.02 -2.63 -15.88
CA SER A 42 7.98 -1.61 -16.10
C SER A 42 7.67 -0.79 -14.84
N LEU A 43 7.75 -1.40 -13.66
CA LEU A 43 7.55 -0.69 -12.40
C LEU A 43 8.76 0.18 -12.05
N LYS A 44 9.98 -0.31 -12.31
CA LYS A 44 11.21 0.48 -12.15
C LYS A 44 11.20 1.71 -13.05
N SER A 45 10.72 1.60 -14.29
CA SER A 45 10.60 2.73 -15.21
C SER A 45 9.62 3.80 -14.73
N ALA A 46 8.71 3.48 -13.79
CA ALA A 46 7.83 4.45 -13.15
C ALA A 46 8.51 5.22 -11.99
N GLY A 47 9.75 4.85 -11.63
CA GLY A 47 10.50 5.46 -10.53
C GLY A 47 10.43 4.68 -9.21
N LEU A 48 9.92 3.44 -9.23
CA LEU A 48 9.82 2.62 -8.03
C LEU A 48 11.16 1.92 -7.71
N SER A 49 11.54 1.93 -6.43
CA SER A 49 12.67 1.14 -5.94
C SER A 49 12.35 -0.37 -5.95
N ARG A 50 13.39 -1.21 -5.97
CA ARG A 50 13.22 -2.68 -5.91
C ARG A 50 12.41 -3.13 -4.70
N GLN A 51 12.61 -2.47 -3.56
CA GLN A 51 11.91 -2.79 -2.32
C GLN A 51 10.41 -2.42 -2.41
N LYS A 52 10.08 -1.21 -2.90
CA LYS A 52 8.69 -0.79 -3.13
C LYS A 52 7.98 -1.71 -4.12
N ILE A 53 8.65 -2.14 -5.18
CA ILE A 53 8.12 -3.13 -6.14
C ILE A 53 7.75 -4.43 -5.44
N THR A 54 8.64 -4.94 -4.59
CA THR A 54 8.41 -6.18 -3.83
C THR A 54 7.19 -6.05 -2.92
N TYR A 55 7.07 -4.94 -2.19
CA TYR A 55 5.94 -4.69 -1.30
C TYR A 55 4.61 -4.57 -2.06
N LEU A 56 4.58 -3.81 -3.16
CA LEU A 56 3.39 -3.69 -3.99
C LEU A 56 2.93 -5.04 -4.55
N LYS A 57 3.87 -5.89 -5.00
CA LYS A 57 3.56 -7.24 -5.48
C LYS A 57 3.05 -8.16 -4.37
N ASN A 58 3.64 -8.09 -3.18
CA ASN A 58 3.19 -8.88 -2.03
C ASN A 58 1.78 -8.49 -1.59
N ILE A 59 1.48 -7.19 -1.55
CA ILE A 59 0.13 -6.70 -1.25
C ILE A 59 -0.85 -7.19 -2.32
N ALA A 60 -0.52 -7.01 -3.59
CA ALA A 60 -1.38 -7.49 -4.67
C ALA A 60 -1.61 -9.02 -4.58
N LYS A 61 -0.59 -9.80 -4.23
CA LYS A 61 -0.74 -11.24 -3.99
C LYS A 61 -1.69 -11.54 -2.83
N SER A 62 -1.59 -10.78 -1.73
CA SER A 62 -2.42 -10.93 -0.52
C SER A 62 -3.89 -10.55 -0.73
N PHE A 63 -4.16 -9.62 -1.63
CA PHE A 63 -5.53 -9.35 -2.07
C PHE A 63 -6.04 -10.46 -3.02
N LYS A 64 -5.19 -10.96 -3.94
CA LYS A 64 -5.58 -11.99 -4.91
C LYS A 64 -5.88 -13.34 -4.26
N ASN A 65 -5.09 -13.76 -3.28
CA ASN A 65 -5.29 -15.02 -2.55
C ASN A 65 -6.35 -14.90 -1.42
N LYS A 66 -6.99 -13.73 -1.26
CA LYS A 66 -7.95 -13.42 -0.20
C LYS A 66 -7.38 -13.58 1.22
N SER A 67 -6.06 -13.55 1.40
CA SER A 67 -5.45 -13.54 2.74
C SER A 67 -5.50 -12.16 3.39
N PHE A 68 -5.85 -11.12 2.63
CA PHE A 68 -6.05 -9.77 3.11
C PHE A 68 -7.29 -9.12 2.48
N ASN A 69 -8.14 -8.49 3.29
CA ASN A 69 -9.33 -7.79 2.82
C ASN A 69 -9.62 -6.52 3.64
N ILE A 70 -9.90 -5.41 2.94
CA ILE A 70 -10.24 -4.12 3.56
C ILE A 70 -11.59 -4.18 4.27
N ARG A 71 -12.51 -5.05 3.85
CA ARG A 71 -13.82 -5.19 4.52
C ARG A 71 -13.69 -5.73 5.93
N ASP A 72 -12.70 -6.60 6.16
CA ASP A 72 -12.47 -7.20 7.47
C ASP A 72 -11.87 -6.16 8.43
N LEU A 73 -10.96 -5.30 7.93
CA LEU A 73 -10.41 -4.17 8.69
C LEU A 73 -11.48 -3.24 9.27
N LYS A 74 -12.58 -3.00 8.56
CA LYS A 74 -13.65 -2.11 9.04
C LYS A 74 -14.35 -2.64 10.29
N LYS A 75 -14.31 -3.96 10.51
CA LYS A 75 -14.95 -4.65 11.64
C LYS A 75 -13.99 -4.92 12.81
N MET A 76 -12.70 -4.70 12.61
CA MET A 76 -11.67 -4.93 13.62
C MET A 76 -11.49 -3.68 14.49
N ASP A 77 -11.09 -3.84 15.74
CA ASP A 77 -10.58 -2.74 16.57
C ASP A 77 -9.22 -2.26 16.07
N ASP A 78 -8.76 -1.10 16.53
CA ASP A 78 -7.56 -0.45 15.98
C ASP A 78 -6.29 -1.29 16.13
N ASP A 79 -6.05 -1.89 17.29
CA ASP A 79 -4.88 -2.75 17.52
C ASP A 79 -4.90 -3.99 16.61
N LEU A 80 -6.08 -4.63 16.48
CA LEU A 80 -6.26 -5.77 15.58
C LEU A 80 -6.10 -5.37 14.11
N ALA A 81 -6.57 -4.18 13.74
CA ALA A 81 -6.43 -3.64 12.40
C ALA A 81 -4.95 -3.31 12.08
N ILE A 82 -4.20 -2.79 13.04
CA ILE A 82 -2.76 -2.56 12.93
C ILE A 82 -2.04 -3.89 12.73
N ASP A 83 -2.27 -4.90 13.60
CA ASP A 83 -1.67 -6.23 13.47
C ASP A 83 -2.03 -6.90 12.13
N TYR A 84 -3.27 -6.71 11.67
CA TYR A 84 -3.72 -7.26 10.40
C TYR A 84 -3.00 -6.60 9.20
N ILE A 85 -2.73 -5.30 9.25
CA ILE A 85 -1.99 -4.58 8.20
C ILE A 85 -0.50 -4.93 8.25
N THR A 86 0.10 -5.06 9.42
CA THR A 86 1.55 -5.34 9.56
C THR A 86 1.94 -6.73 9.07
N LYS A 87 0.98 -7.66 8.93
CA LYS A 87 1.17 -8.94 8.20
C LYS A 87 1.58 -8.72 6.74
N LEU A 88 1.26 -7.57 6.15
CA LEU A 88 1.71 -7.21 4.80
C LEU A 88 3.16 -6.71 4.85
N LYS A 89 4.09 -7.54 4.37
CA LYS A 89 5.51 -7.20 4.28
C LYS A 89 5.72 -5.85 3.55
N GLY A 90 6.27 -4.88 4.27
CA GLY A 90 6.50 -3.51 3.79
C GLY A 90 5.62 -2.44 4.42
N LEU A 91 4.64 -2.84 5.23
CA LEU A 91 3.86 -1.95 6.08
C LEU A 91 4.21 -2.24 7.55
N GLY A 92 4.92 -1.32 8.18
CA GLY A 92 5.15 -1.35 9.64
C GLY A 92 4.01 -0.68 10.41
N ILE A 93 4.09 -0.69 11.74
CA ILE A 93 3.08 -0.12 12.66
C ILE A 93 2.71 1.32 12.25
N TRP A 94 3.72 2.18 12.06
CA TRP A 94 3.49 3.56 11.64
C TRP A 94 2.74 3.67 10.31
N SER A 95 3.10 2.86 9.31
CA SER A 95 2.40 2.85 8.02
C SER A 95 0.97 2.31 8.12
N ALA A 96 0.74 1.35 9.03
CA ALA A 96 -0.59 0.83 9.32
C ALA A 96 -1.47 1.90 9.98
N GLN A 97 -0.97 2.57 11.01
CA GLN A 97 -1.66 3.68 11.68
C GLN A 97 -2.02 4.80 10.70
N MET A 98 -1.07 5.25 9.88
CA MET A 98 -1.34 6.26 8.85
C MET A 98 -2.36 5.78 7.82
N PHE A 99 -2.33 4.50 7.43
CA PHE A 99 -3.34 3.97 6.53
C PHE A 99 -4.73 4.00 7.17
N LEU A 100 -4.87 3.56 8.41
CA LEU A 100 -6.16 3.54 9.11
C LEU A 100 -6.72 4.95 9.33
N MET A 101 -5.90 5.90 9.77
CA MET A 101 -6.28 7.29 9.99
C MET A 101 -6.82 7.94 8.70
N PHE A 102 -6.09 7.83 7.59
CA PHE A 102 -6.44 8.54 6.34
C PHE A 102 -7.34 7.76 5.36
N ASN A 103 -7.44 6.42 5.47
CA ASN A 103 -8.23 5.60 4.53
C ASN A 103 -9.50 5.00 5.15
N LEU A 104 -9.56 4.88 6.47
CA LEU A 104 -10.75 4.41 7.18
C LEU A 104 -11.39 5.49 8.06
N ASN A 105 -10.88 6.74 8.00
CA ASN A 105 -11.34 7.87 8.82
C ASN A 105 -11.50 7.48 10.28
N ARG A 106 -10.55 6.73 10.85
CA ARG A 106 -10.54 6.42 12.27
C ARG A 106 -9.77 7.54 12.99
N PRO A 107 -10.48 8.49 13.65
CA PRO A 107 -9.84 9.68 14.21
C PRO A 107 -9.02 9.38 15.47
N ASP A 108 -9.15 8.19 16.06
CA ASP A 108 -8.60 7.87 17.38
C ASP A 108 -7.25 7.11 17.36
N ILE A 109 -6.59 7.05 16.20
CA ILE A 109 -5.30 6.37 16.08
C ILE A 109 -4.19 7.37 16.36
N PHE A 110 -3.92 7.61 17.64
CA PHE A 110 -2.69 8.30 18.04
C PHE A 110 -1.49 7.36 17.85
N PRO A 111 -0.38 7.82 17.23
CA PRO A 111 0.84 7.04 17.17
C PRO A 111 1.41 6.90 18.59
N THR A 112 1.16 5.76 19.24
CA THR A 112 1.78 5.43 20.51
C THR A 112 3.22 4.97 20.25
N LYS A 113 4.16 5.76 20.81
CA LYS A 113 5.62 5.63 20.95
C LYS A 113 6.33 4.51 20.19
#